data_AF-A0A371Y4Y6-F1
#
_entry.id   AF-A0A371Y4Y6-F1
#
_cell.length_a   1.000
_cell.length_b   1.000
_cell.length_c   1.000
_cell.angle_alpha   90.00
_cell.angle_beta   90.00
_cell.angle_gamma   90.00
#
_symmetry.space_group_name_H-M   'P 1'
#
loop_
_entity.id
_entity.type
_entity.pdbx_description
1 polymer ?
#
loop_
_entity_poly.entity_id
_entity_poly.type
_entity_poly.pdbx_seq_one_letter_code
_entity_poly.pdbx_strand_id
1 'polypeptide(L)'
;MGQSLTIPADVAADGVDEILAVHLAARARDGRRFTCTGRIEVHITDTGDRWLVELTAATVHTRAAAPGEPRDTQTAATAEGLDLDLWGRTRLNLDPHQRHWPDQLAAGAPAG
;
A
#
# COMPACT_ATOMS: atom_id res chain seq x y z
N MET A 1 -24.94 -20.30 0.16
CA MET A 1 -24.60 -19.27 -0.84
C MET A 1 -23.86 -18.17 -0.11
N GLY A 2 -22.61 -17.87 -0.49
CA GLY A 2 -21.90 -16.72 0.05
C GLY A 2 -22.42 -15.46 -0.61
N GLN A 3 -22.88 -14.49 0.18
CA GLN A 3 -23.19 -13.16 -0.32
C GLN A 3 -21.85 -12.51 -0.70
N SER A 4 -21.71 -12.10 -1.97
CA SER A 4 -20.61 -11.21 -2.35
C SER A 4 -20.98 -9.83 -1.86
N LEU A 5 -20.38 -9.38 -0.76
CA LEU A 5 -20.55 -8.02 -0.27
C LEU A 5 -19.65 -7.11 -1.10
N THR A 6 -20.23 -6.22 -1.90
CA THR A 6 -19.49 -5.11 -2.50
C THR A 6 -19.03 -4.19 -1.39
N ILE A 7 -17.73 -3.95 -1.30
CA ILE A 7 -17.16 -3.01 -0.32
C ILE A 7 -17.36 -1.59 -0.87
N PRO A 8 -18.01 -0.68 -0.12
CA PRO A 8 -18.08 0.73 -0.52
C PRO A 8 -16.69 1.33 -0.71
N ALA A 9 -16.51 2.19 -1.72
CA ALA A 9 -15.20 2.71 -2.10
C ALA A 9 -14.54 3.55 -0.99
N ASP A 10 -15.33 4.27 -0.20
CA ASP A 10 -14.88 5.03 0.97
C ASP A 10 -14.38 4.12 2.08
N VAL A 11 -15.09 3.01 2.36
CA VAL A 11 -14.66 2.00 3.34
C VAL A 11 -13.38 1.30 2.88
N ALA A 12 -13.27 0.97 1.59
CA ALA A 12 -12.06 0.37 1.04
C ALA A 12 -10.88 1.36 1.05
N ALA A 13 -11.11 2.64 0.78
CA ALA A 13 -10.08 3.68 0.85
C ALA A 13 -9.57 3.89 2.29
N ASP A 14 -10.47 3.83 3.28
CA ASP A 14 -10.09 3.84 4.71
C ASP A 14 -9.21 2.63 5.07
N GLY A 15 -9.54 1.43 4.56
CA GLY A 15 -8.70 0.24 4.72
C GLY A 15 -7.31 0.36 4.07
N VAL A 16 -7.22 1.02 2.91
CA VAL A 16 -5.94 1.36 2.28
C VAL A 16 -5.14 2.31 3.19
N ASP A 17 -5.75 3.40 3.67
CA ASP A 17 -5.09 4.36 4.58
C ASP A 17 -4.60 3.67 5.86
N GLU A 18 -5.43 2.82 6.48
CA GLU A 18 -5.09 2.07 7.69
C GLU A 18 -3.82 1.22 7.47
N ILE A 19 -3.74 0.50 6.36
CA ILE A 19 -2.54 -0.30 6.08
C ILE A 19 -1.32 0.62 5.90
N LEU A 20 -1.43 1.64 5.05
CA LEU A 20 -0.31 2.49 4.68
C LEU A 20 0.22 3.31 5.87
N ALA A 21 -0.66 3.87 6.69
CA ALA A 21 -0.31 4.76 7.79
C ALA A 21 -0.05 4.00 9.11
N VAL A 22 -0.81 2.94 9.40
CA VAL A 22 -0.77 2.25 10.70
C VAL A 22 0.02 0.95 10.62
N HIS A 23 -0.39 0.01 9.75
CA HIS A 23 0.19 -1.33 9.75
C HIS A 23 1.65 -1.33 9.32
N LEU A 24 2.01 -0.57 8.28
CA LEU A 24 3.39 -0.49 7.83
C LEU A 24 4.30 0.17 8.86
N ALA A 25 3.84 1.27 9.47
CA ALA A 25 4.56 1.93 10.54
C ALA A 25 4.70 1.03 11.79
N ALA A 26 3.70 0.20 12.10
CA ALA A 26 3.77 -0.77 13.18
C ALA A 26 4.80 -1.87 12.90
N ARG A 27 4.78 -2.46 11.69
CA ARG A 27 5.78 -3.45 11.26
C ARG A 27 7.20 -2.92 11.39
N ALA A 28 7.43 -1.67 10.97
CA ALA A 28 8.72 -0.99 11.11
C ALA A 28 9.15 -0.87 12.58
N ARG A 29 8.23 -0.47 13.47
CA ARG A 29 8.45 -0.37 14.92
C ARG A 29 8.75 -1.73 15.57
N ASP A 30 8.16 -2.80 15.05
CA ASP A 30 8.42 -4.18 15.48
C ASP A 30 9.74 -4.75 14.93
N GLY A 31 10.56 -3.94 14.27
CA GLY A 31 11.88 -4.33 13.78
C GLY A 31 11.88 -5.06 12.44
N ARG A 32 10.74 -5.14 11.75
CA ARG A 32 10.69 -5.70 10.39
C ARG A 32 11.43 -4.76 9.43
N ARG A 33 12.14 -5.35 8.48
CA ARG A 33 12.87 -4.62 7.44
C ARG A 33 12.16 -4.71 6.10
N PHE A 34 12.08 -3.59 5.40
CA PHE A 34 11.56 -3.53 4.03
C PHE A 34 12.70 -3.80 3.06
N THR A 35 12.41 -4.60 2.02
CA THR A 35 13.38 -4.92 0.97
C THR A 35 13.44 -3.85 -0.12
N CYS A 36 12.44 -2.96 -0.16
CA CYS A 36 12.41 -1.79 -1.02
C CYS A 36 12.56 -0.49 -0.22
N THR A 37 13.14 0.51 -0.86
CA THR A 37 13.24 1.87 -0.35
C THR A 37 12.93 2.84 -1.48
N GLY A 38 12.33 3.99 -1.15
CA GLY A 38 12.00 5.01 -2.12
C GLY A 38 10.66 5.68 -1.81
N ARG A 39 10.21 6.49 -2.77
CA ARG A 39 8.95 7.22 -2.75
C ARG A 39 7.95 6.55 -3.68
N ILE A 40 6.88 6.02 -3.11
CA ILE A 40 5.85 5.29 -3.84
C ILE A 40 4.58 6.08 -3.74
N GLU A 41 4.00 6.44 -4.88
CA GLU A 41 2.65 6.98 -4.90
C GLU A 41 1.63 5.85 -4.98
N VAL A 42 0.66 5.85 -4.09
CA VAL A 42 -0.53 4.99 -4.15
C VAL A 42 -1.70 5.86 -4.58
N HIS A 43 -2.41 5.45 -5.64
CA HIS A 43 -3.52 6.21 -6.22
C HIS A 43 -4.76 5.33 -6.35
N ILE A 44 -5.82 5.72 -5.66
CA ILE A 44 -7.14 5.11 -5.83
C ILE A 44 -7.83 5.76 -7.03
N THR A 45 -8.13 4.97 -8.06
CA THR A 45 -8.58 5.50 -9.36
C THR A 45 -10.06 5.89 -9.40
N ASP A 46 -10.88 5.35 -8.51
CA ASP A 46 -12.33 5.55 -8.45
C ASP A 46 -12.75 6.67 -7.48
N THR A 47 -11.95 6.98 -6.46
CA THR A 47 -12.15 8.15 -5.57
C THR A 47 -11.20 9.30 -5.87
N GLY A 48 -10.04 9.01 -6.47
CA GLY A 48 -8.98 9.99 -6.74
C GLY A 48 -8.02 10.22 -5.57
N ASP A 49 -8.18 9.50 -4.46
CA ASP A 49 -7.30 9.62 -3.29
C ASP A 49 -5.87 9.21 -3.63
N ARG A 50 -4.90 9.92 -3.04
CA ARG A 50 -3.48 9.70 -3.29
C ARG A 50 -2.65 9.80 -2.03
N TRP A 51 -1.76 8.84 -1.85
CA TRP A 51 -0.77 8.82 -0.79
C TRP A 51 0.64 8.80 -1.36
N LEU A 52 1.55 9.53 -0.72
CA LEU A 52 2.97 9.31 -0.88
C LEU A 52 3.47 8.50 0.31
N VAL A 53 4.07 7.36 0.01
CA VAL A 53 4.71 6.48 0.97
C VAL A 53 6.22 6.57 0.79
N GLU A 54 6.90 7.07 1.81
CA GLU A 54 8.35 7.17 1.87
C GLU A 54 8.87 6.01 2.71
N LEU A 55 9.52 5.04 2.06
CA LEU A 55 10.07 3.86 2.72
C LEU A 55 11.59 3.93 2.77
N THR A 56 12.11 3.61 3.94
CA THR A 56 13.49 3.17 4.11
C THR A 56 13.49 1.71 4.54
N ALA A 57 14.66 1.09 4.67
CA ALA A 57 14.75 -0.28 5.18
C ALA A 57 14.13 -0.45 6.58
N ALA A 58 13.97 0.64 7.35
CA ALA A 58 13.59 0.61 8.76
C ALA A 58 12.37 1.48 9.11
N THR A 59 11.92 2.35 8.22
CA THR A 59 10.90 3.36 8.52
C THR A 59 9.92 3.48 7.38
N VAL A 60 8.69 3.84 7.71
CA VAL A 60 7.65 4.19 6.76
C VAL A 60 7.03 5.50 7.19
N HIS A 61 6.89 6.42 6.24
CA HIS A 61 6.15 7.65 6.43
C HIS A 61 5.11 7.77 5.31
N THR A 62 3.85 7.89 5.69
CA THR A 62 2.71 7.98 4.77
C THR A 62 2.02 9.32 4.97
N ARG A 63 1.65 9.97 3.87
CA ARG A 63 0.83 11.19 3.87
C ARG A 63 0.07 11.33 2.56
N ALA A 64 -0.89 12.24 2.51
CA ALA A 64 -1.50 12.65 1.25
C ALA A 64 -0.42 13.15 0.26
N ALA A 65 -0.51 12.72 -0.99
CA ALA A 65 0.41 13.15 -2.04
C ALA A 65 0.05 14.55 -2.56
N ALA A 66 1.06 15.41 -2.72
CA ALA A 66 0.84 16.69 -3.38
C ALA A 66 0.88 16.53 -4.92
N PRO A 67 0.10 17.32 -5.68
CA PRO A 67 0.19 17.30 -7.14
C PRO A 67 1.60 17.62 -7.64
N GLY A 68 2.12 16.79 -8.55
CA GLY A 68 3.44 16.99 -9.18
C GLY A 68 4.64 16.68 -8.28
N GLU A 69 4.40 16.07 -7.12
CA GLU A 69 5.46 15.68 -6.20
C GLU A 69 6.35 14.56 -6.77
N PRO A 70 7.67 14.58 -6.51
CA PRO A 70 8.57 13.51 -6.96
C PRO A 70 8.21 12.15 -6.36
N ARG A 71 8.14 11.14 -7.24
CA ARG A 71 7.92 9.73 -6.89
C ARG A 71 8.84 8.85 -7.72
N ASP A 72 9.31 7.76 -7.14
CA ASP A 72 10.13 6.78 -7.84
C ASP A 72 9.25 5.79 -8.63
N THR A 73 8.07 5.48 -8.10
CA THR A 73 7.07 4.63 -8.76
C THR A 73 5.65 5.00 -8.33
N GLN A 74 4.67 4.46 -9.05
CA GLN A 74 3.25 4.65 -8.80
C GLN A 74 2.50 3.32 -8.91
N THR A 75 1.64 3.06 -7.93
CA THR A 75 0.65 1.98 -7.95
C THR A 75 -0.73 2.61 -8.03
N ALA A 76 -1.54 2.19 -9.01
CA ALA A 76 -2.90 2.71 -9.19
C ALA A 76 -3.91 1.59 -9.46
N ALA A 77 -5.02 1.59 -8.71
CA ALA A 77 -6.14 0.66 -8.88
C ALA A 77 -7.38 1.19 -8.14
N THR A 78 -8.51 0.48 -8.22
CA THR A 78 -9.71 0.82 -7.44
C THR A 78 -9.47 0.65 -5.94
N ALA A 79 -10.26 1.32 -5.11
CA ALA A 79 -10.15 1.24 -3.66
C ALA A 79 -10.25 -0.21 -3.17
N GLU A 80 -11.28 -0.94 -3.61
CA GLU A 80 -11.49 -2.35 -3.28
C GLU A 80 -10.32 -3.23 -3.77
N GLY A 81 -9.80 -2.97 -4.97
CA GLY A 81 -8.69 -3.72 -5.53
C GLY A 81 -7.41 -3.56 -4.71
N LEU A 82 -7.08 -2.33 -4.31
CA LEU A 82 -5.93 -2.04 -3.46
C LEU A 82 -6.11 -2.60 -2.05
N ASP A 83 -7.27 -2.40 -1.41
CA ASP A 83 -7.55 -2.92 -0.07
C ASP A 83 -7.36 -4.45 -0.02
N LEU A 84 -8.00 -5.18 -0.93
CA LEU A 84 -7.92 -6.63 -0.97
C LEU A 84 -6.49 -7.15 -1.23
N ASP A 85 -5.70 -6.45 -2.05
CA ASP A 85 -4.30 -6.79 -2.33
C ASP A 85 -3.39 -6.53 -1.12
N LEU A 86 -3.56 -5.38 -0.47
CA LEU A 86 -2.81 -4.98 0.73
C LEU A 86 -3.05 -5.91 1.92
N TRP A 87 -4.29 -6.37 2.10
CA TRP A 87 -4.64 -7.38 3.09
C TRP A 87 -4.22 -8.81 2.70
N GLY A 88 -3.67 -9.02 1.51
CA GLY A 88 -3.26 -10.34 1.01
C GLY A 88 -4.44 -11.27 0.70
N ARG A 89 -5.63 -10.72 0.44
CA ARG A 89 -6.87 -11.46 0.12
C ARG A 89 -7.03 -11.71 -1.38
N THR A 90 -6.43 -10.87 -2.21
CA THR A 90 -6.31 -11.06 -3.66
C THR A 90 -4.91 -10.66 -4.13
N ARG A 91 -4.63 -10.84 -5.42
CA ARG A 91 -3.47 -10.24 -6.08
C ARG A 91 -3.94 -9.38 -7.22
N LEU A 92 -3.59 -8.09 -7.21
CA LEU A 92 -3.79 -7.26 -8.37
C LEU A 92 -2.89 -7.75 -9.51
N ASN A 93 -3.48 -7.99 -10.67
CA ASN A 93 -2.74 -8.26 -11.89
C ASN A 93 -2.31 -6.93 -12.56
N LEU A 94 -1.48 -6.17 -11.85
CA LEU A 94 -0.88 -4.93 -12.39
C LEU A 94 0.23 -5.27 -13.39
N ASP A 95 0.59 -4.33 -14.26
CA ASP A 95 1.75 -4.52 -15.12
C ASP A 95 3.01 -4.76 -14.27
N PRO A 96 4.02 -5.53 -14.74
CA PRO A 96 5.21 -5.88 -13.94
C PRO A 96 5.95 -4.70 -13.31
N HIS A 97 5.90 -3.52 -13.92
CA HIS A 97 6.50 -2.29 -13.39
C HIS A 97 5.66 -1.59 -12.31
N GLN A 98 4.38 -1.97 -12.20
CA GLN A 98 3.42 -1.54 -11.17
C GLN A 98 3.24 -2.61 -10.07
N ARG A 99 3.58 -3.87 -10.36
CA ARG A 99 3.70 -4.98 -9.41
C ARG A 99 4.97 -4.80 -8.59
N HIS A 100 4.84 -4.16 -7.43
CA HIS A 100 5.97 -4.06 -6.52
C HIS A 100 5.56 -4.31 -5.06
N TRP A 101 4.33 -4.04 -4.65
CA TRP A 101 4.04 -3.80 -3.24
C TRP A 101 3.89 -5.04 -2.32
N PRO A 102 3.14 -6.12 -2.65
CA PRO A 102 2.91 -7.23 -1.71
C PRO A 102 4.15 -8.09 -1.42
N ASP A 103 4.95 -8.38 -2.44
CA ASP A 103 6.16 -9.20 -2.31
C ASP A 103 7.34 -8.41 -1.67
N GLN A 104 7.27 -7.07 -1.67
CA GLN A 104 8.25 -6.19 -1.02
C GLN A 104 7.97 -5.95 0.47
N LEU A 105 6.70 -6.03 0.87
CA LEU A 105 6.26 -5.98 2.26
C LEU A 105 6.42 -7.31 3.00
N ALA A 106 6.80 -8.38 2.29
CA ALA A 106 7.26 -9.64 2.87
C ALA A 106 8.60 -9.39 3.57
N ALA A 107 8.52 -8.80 4.75
CA ALA A 107 9.63 -8.56 5.65
C ALA A 107 10.44 -9.86 5.81
N GLY A 108 11.76 -9.75 5.64
CA GLY A 108 12.68 -10.76 6.17
C GLY A 108 12.44 -10.96 7.67
N ALA A 109 12.83 -12.14 8.17
CA ALA A 109 12.74 -12.49 9.59
C ALA A 109 13.29 -11.36 10.48
N PRO A 110 12.75 -11.16 11.71
CA PRO A 110 13.27 -10.16 12.64
C PRO A 110 14.77 -10.36 12.80
N ALA A 111 15.54 -9.27 12.75
CA ALA A 111 16.94 -9.32 13.16
C ALA A 111 16.95 -9.72 14.64
N GLY A 112 17.48 -10.90 14.93
CA GLY A 112 17.53 -11.48 16.28
C GLY A 112 18.35 -10.66 17.27
#